data_AF-A0A5E4I7K5-F1
#
_entry.id   AF-A0A5E4I7K5-F1
#
_cell.length_a   1.000
_cell.length_b   1.000
_cell.length_c   1.000
_cell.angle_alpha   90.00
_cell.angle_beta   90.00
_cell.angle_gamma   90.00
#
_symmetry.space_group_name_H-M   'P 1'
#
loop_
_entity.id
_entity.type
_entity.pdbx_description
1 polymer ?
#
loop_
_entity_poly.entity_id
_entity_poly.type
_entity_poly.pdbx_seq_one_letter_code
_entity_poly.pdbx_strand_id
1 'polypeptide(L)'
;MFEIKARAASGRVGRWQIGKYSVTTPTLAVVVTPNSRIVSLRDIKKIGAEIIITNAYIMKKSEHAEQIEKKGVHKFYGWDGPIYTDSGTFQMYSQGKFEITPQETLEFQKSIGSDVITPLDLFTLPTDSKEVAREKLKETILRIRSAREIIQKQQLCGPVQGGAYPELRKKAALEVSKANPDIFAIGGIVPMMEQYRFSKLVEAILSARRNLDTSKPLHAFGAGHPMIFALLAAIGIDFFDSAAYAIFARQGRYLTVNGTKAISELHELPCSCPVCSENTARELAGDTSLLAKHNLYATFEEIKTIRQAIFDGSLWELLEQRIRSHPAMLEAYKTLGKYRKFLETSEPVSSKHAFFYLGKESLQRPAVFRAKNRLAAMKFTKKDETFGWLGLKVPLGLKMIYPFGQSVIPGQKKSGVAKPIDAARQVISYQYRMPLLKAKKAIGREGVAEISRNTGRLQRLKSKDMLLGTFRDSDGYFVPTFAGAKELAKQLHGAYTVHVNKDVESFIREGKTLFSKFVAGADDKIRPGDEVFVVGSAGELLATGTALLNSREMTSFKYGIAVDTRHIN
;
A
#
# COMPACT_ATOMS: atom_id res chain seq x y z
N MET A 1 2.55 -4.44 16.12
CA MET A 1 2.66 -5.47 15.05
C MET A 1 1.82 -5.02 13.86
N PHE A 2 2.31 -5.20 12.63
CA PHE A 2 1.54 -4.94 11.41
C PHE A 2 1.68 -6.12 10.45
N GLU A 3 0.57 -6.61 9.93
CA GLU A 3 0.53 -7.77 9.03
C GLU A 3 -0.28 -7.44 7.78
N ILE A 4 0.23 -7.79 6.60
CA ILE A 4 -0.49 -7.62 5.32
C ILE A 4 -1.41 -8.81 5.10
N LYS A 5 -2.69 -8.54 4.81
CA LYS A 5 -3.72 -9.53 4.47
C LYS A 5 -4.06 -9.58 2.99
N ALA A 6 -4.02 -8.44 2.29
CA ALA A 6 -4.18 -8.37 0.85
C ALA A 6 -3.44 -7.16 0.28
N ARG A 7 -3.18 -7.18 -1.03
CA ARG A 7 -2.47 -6.11 -1.73
C ARG A 7 -2.89 -5.97 -3.18
N ALA A 8 -2.87 -4.73 -3.65
CA ALA A 8 -2.98 -4.34 -5.05
C ALA A 8 -2.22 -3.03 -5.23
N ALA A 9 -1.54 -2.84 -6.37
CA ALA A 9 -0.57 -1.75 -6.51
C ALA A 9 0.45 -1.75 -5.36
N SER A 10 0.73 -0.60 -4.75
CA SER A 10 1.47 -0.52 -3.47
C SER A 10 0.55 -0.47 -2.24
N GLY A 11 -0.77 -0.53 -2.44
CA GLY A 11 -1.79 -0.51 -1.39
C GLY A 11 -1.89 -1.85 -0.67
N ARG A 12 -2.20 -1.79 0.63
CA ARG A 12 -2.18 -2.95 1.52
C ARG A 12 -3.38 -2.92 2.44
N VAL A 13 -4.18 -3.97 2.39
CA VAL A 13 -5.09 -4.27 3.49
C VAL A 13 -4.28 -4.97 4.56
N GLY A 14 -4.23 -4.39 5.75
CA GLY A 14 -3.43 -4.90 6.85
C GLY A 14 -4.17 -4.90 8.17
N ARG A 15 -3.59 -5.62 9.14
CA ARG A 15 -4.01 -5.60 10.55
C ARG A 15 -2.90 -4.94 11.36
N TRP A 16 -3.21 -3.78 11.92
CA TRP A 16 -2.31 -3.05 12.82
C TRP A 16 -2.74 -3.27 14.26
N GLN A 17 -1.88 -3.95 15.02
CA GLN A 17 -2.08 -4.18 16.45
C GLN A 17 -1.50 -3.01 17.25
N ILE A 18 -2.34 -2.37 18.06
CA ILE A 18 -2.02 -1.25 18.96
C ILE A 18 -2.40 -1.68 20.38
N GLY A 19 -1.42 -2.14 21.16
CA GLY A 19 -1.69 -2.77 22.46
C GLY A 19 -2.67 -3.93 22.32
N LYS A 20 -3.81 -3.84 23.00
CA LYS A 20 -4.91 -4.83 22.91
C LYS A 20 -5.83 -4.65 21.70
N TYR A 21 -5.74 -3.52 21.00
CA TYR A 21 -6.63 -3.19 19.89
C TYR A 21 -6.08 -3.66 18.54
N SER A 22 -6.97 -3.95 17.61
CA SER A 22 -6.64 -4.29 16.22
C SER A 22 -7.40 -3.36 15.28
N VAL A 23 -6.68 -2.74 14.34
CA VAL A 23 -7.22 -1.79 13.35
C VAL A 23 -6.93 -2.31 11.95
N THR A 24 -7.91 -2.21 11.05
CA THR A 24 -7.82 -2.69 9.67
C THR A 24 -7.44 -1.55 8.73
N THR A 25 -6.31 -1.64 8.04
CA THR A 25 -5.86 -0.63 7.06
C THR A 25 -6.31 -0.97 5.63
N PRO A 26 -6.38 -0.02 4.68
CA PRO A 26 -6.34 1.42 4.92
C PRO A 26 -7.52 1.89 5.80
N THR A 27 -7.29 2.86 6.67
CA THR A 27 -8.31 3.39 7.59
C THR A 27 -8.20 4.90 7.78
N LEU A 28 -9.23 5.48 8.38
CA LEU A 28 -9.31 6.87 8.76
C LEU A 28 -9.43 7.00 10.28
N ALA A 29 -8.53 7.74 10.91
CA ALA A 29 -8.74 8.26 12.24
C ALA A 29 -9.58 9.54 12.19
N VAL A 30 -10.76 9.50 12.81
CA VAL A 30 -11.63 10.67 12.89
C VAL A 30 -11.04 11.65 13.89
N VAL A 31 -10.80 12.90 13.47
CA VAL A 31 -10.32 13.94 14.37
C VAL A 31 -11.47 14.37 15.28
N VAL A 32 -11.23 14.31 16.59
CA VAL A 32 -12.16 14.76 17.62
C VAL A 32 -11.47 15.73 18.57
N THR A 33 -12.20 16.78 18.97
CA THR A 33 -11.71 17.78 19.91
C THR A 33 -12.45 17.66 21.25
N PRO A 34 -11.83 18.09 22.36
CA PRO A 34 -12.47 18.04 23.67
C PRO A 34 -13.70 18.96 23.78
N ASN A 35 -13.68 20.12 23.12
CA ASN A 35 -14.65 21.20 23.37
C ASN A 35 -15.92 21.14 22.50
N SER A 36 -15.92 20.40 21.38
CA SER A 36 -17.07 20.40 20.47
C SER A 36 -17.13 19.12 19.64
N ARG A 37 -18.27 18.42 19.72
CA ARG A 37 -18.53 17.18 18.98
C ARG A 37 -19.74 17.37 18.07
N ILE A 38 -19.48 17.81 16.83
CA ILE A 38 -20.52 17.99 15.80
C ILE A 38 -21.22 16.67 15.42
N VAL A 39 -20.51 15.55 15.55
CA VAL A 39 -21.04 14.19 15.42
C VAL A 39 -20.71 13.42 16.70
N SER A 40 -21.68 12.66 17.22
CA SER A 40 -21.48 11.85 18.42
C SER A 40 -20.45 10.74 18.19
N LEU A 41 -19.72 10.35 19.24
CA LEU A 41 -18.77 9.23 19.14
C LEU A 41 -19.46 7.89 18.87
N ARG A 42 -20.71 7.74 19.33
CA ARG A 42 -21.55 6.58 19.00
C ARG A 42 -21.82 6.51 17.50
N ASP A 43 -22.13 7.64 16.86
CA ASP A 43 -22.34 7.69 15.41
C ASP A 43 -21.02 7.47 14.66
N ILE A 44 -19.91 8.09 15.11
CA ILE A 44 -18.57 7.87 14.53
C ILE A 44 -18.21 6.38 14.54
N LYS A 45 -18.46 5.69 15.66
CA LYS A 45 -18.28 4.23 15.76
C LYS A 45 -19.21 3.46 14.81
N LYS A 46 -20.51 3.83 14.77
CA LYS A 46 -21.52 3.18 13.90
C LYS A 46 -21.17 3.30 12.42
N ILE A 47 -20.60 4.42 11.99
CA ILE A 47 -20.17 4.64 10.59
C ILE A 47 -19.01 3.70 10.21
N GLY A 48 -18.19 3.32 11.19
CA GLY A 48 -17.13 2.32 11.06
C GLY A 48 -15.74 2.80 11.47
N ALA A 49 -15.63 3.89 12.23
CA ALA A 49 -14.34 4.29 12.79
C ALA A 49 -13.87 3.26 13.83
N GLU A 50 -12.68 2.69 13.61
CA GLU A 50 -12.02 1.82 14.58
C GLU A 50 -11.09 2.62 15.50
N ILE A 51 -10.70 3.82 15.09
CA ILE A 51 -9.70 4.67 15.75
C ILE A 51 -10.11 6.14 15.66
N ILE A 52 -9.81 6.90 16.71
CA ILE A 52 -9.94 8.36 16.71
C ILE A 52 -8.56 8.99 16.94
N ILE A 53 -8.40 10.21 16.43
CA ILE A 53 -7.24 11.03 16.69
C ILE A 53 -7.69 12.33 17.37
N THR A 54 -6.90 12.79 18.33
CA THR A 54 -7.11 14.06 19.01
C THR A 54 -5.78 14.79 19.17
N ASN A 55 -5.80 15.98 19.77
CA ASN A 55 -4.65 16.87 19.81
C ASN A 55 -4.26 17.19 21.25
N ALA A 56 -3.04 16.80 21.63
CA ALA A 56 -2.51 16.96 22.98
C ALA A 56 -2.49 18.43 23.42
N TYR A 57 -2.05 19.33 22.54
CA TYR A 57 -2.04 20.77 22.82
C TYR A 57 -3.45 21.33 23.07
N ILE A 58 -4.42 21.00 22.21
CA ILE A 58 -5.82 21.44 22.41
C ILE A 58 -6.39 20.90 23.73
N MET A 59 -6.11 19.63 24.07
CA MET A 59 -6.57 19.05 25.34
C MET A 59 -6.00 19.78 26.55
N LYS A 60 -4.69 20.05 26.55
CA LYS A 60 -4.03 20.76 27.67
C LYS A 60 -4.54 22.21 27.84
N LYS A 61 -4.96 22.85 26.74
CA LYS A 61 -5.52 24.21 26.74
C LYS A 61 -7.05 24.25 26.92
N SER A 62 -7.72 23.10 26.97
CA SER A 62 -9.16 23.05 27.14
C SER A 62 -9.58 23.22 28.60
N GLU A 63 -10.82 23.66 28.82
CA GLU A 63 -11.47 23.64 30.13
C GLU A 63 -11.58 22.22 30.73
N HIS A 64 -11.37 21.18 29.92
CA HIS A 64 -11.41 19.79 30.31
C HIS A 64 -10.05 19.19 30.67
N ALA A 65 -8.96 19.97 30.65
CA ALA A 65 -7.60 19.46 30.88
C ALA A 65 -7.48 18.64 32.18
N GLU A 66 -7.90 19.20 33.32
CA GLU A 66 -7.85 18.51 34.63
C GLU A 66 -8.68 17.22 34.63
N GLN A 67 -9.85 17.24 33.98
CA GLN A 67 -10.70 16.06 33.88
C GLN A 67 -10.04 14.96 33.03
N ILE A 68 -9.39 15.34 31.94
CA ILE A 68 -8.69 14.42 31.03
C ILE A 68 -7.49 13.80 31.76
N GLU A 69 -6.71 14.59 32.49
CA GLU A 69 -5.57 14.09 33.28
C GLU A 69 -6.02 13.14 34.39
N LYS A 70 -7.10 13.47 35.11
CA LYS A 70 -7.59 12.63 36.21
C LYS A 70 -8.26 11.35 35.74
N LYS A 71 -9.05 11.39 34.66
CA LYS A 71 -9.85 10.23 34.19
C LYS A 71 -9.13 9.39 33.13
N GLY A 72 -8.17 9.96 32.41
CA GLY A 72 -7.60 9.41 31.20
C GLY A 72 -8.48 9.62 29.96
N VAL A 73 -7.84 9.63 28.79
CA VAL A 73 -8.43 10.03 27.50
C VAL A 73 -9.55 9.08 27.04
N HIS A 74 -9.43 7.77 27.29
CA HIS A 74 -10.48 6.80 26.96
C HIS A 74 -11.77 7.03 27.74
N LYS A 75 -11.68 7.23 29.07
CA LYS A 75 -12.86 7.49 29.91
C LYS A 75 -13.48 8.85 29.62
N PHE A 76 -12.65 9.85 29.30
CA PHE A 76 -13.14 11.17 28.90
C PHE A 76 -13.97 11.12 27.60
N TYR A 77 -13.49 10.41 26.59
CA TYR A 77 -14.25 10.25 25.35
C TYR A 77 -15.34 9.18 25.43
N GLY A 78 -15.26 8.23 26.38
CA GLY A 78 -16.12 7.04 26.37
C GLY A 78 -15.84 6.17 25.15
N TRP A 79 -14.58 6.10 24.72
CA TRP A 79 -14.14 5.39 23.52
C TRP A 79 -13.35 4.15 23.90
N ASP A 80 -13.77 3.01 23.37
CA ASP A 80 -13.25 1.66 23.66
C ASP A 80 -12.31 1.13 22.57
N GLY A 81 -12.05 1.91 21.51
CA GLY A 81 -10.99 1.65 20.54
C GLY A 81 -9.71 2.43 20.87
N PRO A 82 -8.67 2.33 20.03
CA PRO A 82 -7.44 3.07 20.19
C PRO A 82 -7.65 4.59 20.02
N ILE A 83 -6.85 5.35 20.76
CA ILE A 83 -6.78 6.81 20.68
C ILE A 83 -5.36 7.22 20.30
N TYR A 84 -5.25 7.92 19.18
CA TYR A 84 -4.02 8.52 18.69
C TYR A 84 -3.99 9.99 19.10
N THR A 85 -2.88 10.47 19.66
CA THR A 85 -2.66 11.89 19.94
C THR A 85 -1.63 12.49 18.99
N ASP A 86 -2.05 13.53 18.28
CA ASP A 86 -1.15 14.48 17.63
C ASP A 86 -0.57 15.44 18.69
N SER A 87 0.66 15.92 18.47
CA SER A 87 1.37 16.83 19.36
C SER A 87 0.82 18.26 19.30
N GLY A 88 0.22 18.64 18.17
CA GLY A 88 -0.36 19.96 17.94
C GLY A 88 0.56 20.97 17.27
N THR A 89 1.65 20.50 16.65
CA THR A 89 2.57 21.34 15.87
C THR A 89 1.86 22.22 14.84
N PHE A 90 0.85 21.67 14.14
CA PHE A 90 0.08 22.43 13.15
C PHE A 90 -0.72 23.58 13.79
N GLN A 91 -1.35 23.34 14.94
CA GLN A 91 -2.14 24.34 15.66
C GLN A 91 -1.24 25.44 16.21
N MET A 92 -0.13 25.06 16.88
CA MET A 92 0.87 26.00 17.40
C MET A 92 1.41 26.89 16.29
N TYR A 93 1.69 26.31 15.12
CA TYR A 93 2.08 27.07 13.93
C TYR A 93 0.96 28.00 13.44
N SER A 94 -0.27 27.49 13.25
CA SER A 94 -1.39 28.29 12.75
C SER A 94 -1.78 29.45 13.66
N GLN A 95 -1.49 29.34 14.96
CA GLN A 95 -1.79 30.34 16.00
C GLN A 95 -0.57 31.21 16.37
N GLY A 96 0.64 30.86 15.90
CA GLY A 96 1.88 31.57 16.24
C GLY A 96 2.32 31.46 17.71
N LYS A 97 1.85 30.45 18.45
CA LYS A 97 2.10 30.30 19.91
C LYS A 97 2.81 28.98 20.21
N PHE A 98 4.03 29.07 20.76
CA PHE A 98 4.85 27.91 21.15
C PHE A 98 4.97 27.82 22.68
N GLU A 99 3.91 27.35 23.34
CA GLU A 99 3.77 27.44 24.81
C GLU A 99 3.96 26.09 25.54
N ILE A 100 4.32 25.01 24.84
CA ILE A 100 4.55 23.69 25.43
C ILE A 100 5.88 23.11 24.92
N THR A 101 6.65 22.53 25.84
CA THR A 101 7.93 21.89 25.49
C THR A 101 7.71 20.49 24.90
N PRO A 102 8.69 19.94 24.15
CA PRO A 102 8.61 18.55 23.68
C PRO A 102 8.45 17.55 24.81
N GLN A 103 9.12 17.75 25.95
CA GLN A 103 9.06 16.84 27.10
C GLN A 103 7.68 16.87 27.77
N GLU A 104 7.15 18.06 28.06
CA GLU A 104 5.80 18.22 28.62
C GLU A 104 4.72 17.60 27.72
N THR A 105 4.88 17.72 26.40
CA THR A 105 3.95 17.14 25.42
C THR A 105 3.95 15.61 25.49
N LEU A 106 5.12 14.98 25.66
CA LEU A 106 5.23 13.53 25.79
C LEU A 106 4.71 13.03 27.14
N GLU A 107 5.04 13.73 28.22
CA GLU A 107 4.58 13.40 29.58
C GLU A 107 3.06 13.49 29.70
N PHE A 108 2.46 14.54 29.15
CA PHE A 108 1.01 14.70 29.09
C PHE A 108 0.34 13.56 28.29
N GLN A 109 0.82 13.26 27.08
CA GLN A 109 0.25 12.18 26.28
C GLN A 109 0.36 10.80 26.98
N LYS A 110 1.44 10.58 27.73
CA LYS A 110 1.61 9.38 28.57
C LYS A 110 0.63 9.37 29.75
N SER A 111 0.51 10.48 30.48
CA SER A 111 -0.33 10.54 31.69
C SER A 111 -1.80 10.33 31.39
N ILE A 112 -2.29 10.87 30.26
CA ILE A 112 -3.69 10.71 29.84
C ILE A 112 -3.97 9.31 29.25
N GLY A 113 -2.95 8.49 29.02
CA GLY A 113 -3.10 7.13 28.51
C GLY A 113 -3.41 7.06 27.01
N SER A 114 -2.76 7.88 26.19
CA SER A 114 -2.81 7.74 24.73
C SER A 114 -2.21 6.40 24.28
N ASP A 115 -2.73 5.81 23.20
CA ASP A 115 -2.21 4.53 22.66
C ASP A 115 -1.08 4.74 21.64
N VAL A 116 -1.19 5.81 20.84
CA VAL A 116 -0.20 6.21 19.84
C VAL A 116 0.17 7.65 20.11
N ILE A 117 1.47 7.92 20.26
CA ILE A 117 2.00 9.24 20.64
C ILE A 117 2.81 9.83 19.49
N THR A 118 2.51 11.08 19.16
CA THR A 118 3.34 11.88 18.25
C THR A 118 4.25 12.81 19.07
N PRO A 119 5.58 12.75 18.87
CA PRO A 119 6.49 13.76 19.40
C PRO A 119 6.22 15.12 18.79
N LEU A 120 6.55 16.19 19.51
CA LEU A 120 6.43 17.56 19.00
C LEU A 120 7.46 17.81 17.88
N ASP A 121 7.12 17.52 16.63
CA ASP A 121 7.96 17.75 15.46
C ASP A 121 7.99 19.24 15.07
N LEU A 122 8.84 19.61 14.11
CA LEU A 122 8.84 20.97 13.56
C LEU A 122 8.22 20.98 12.16
N PHE A 123 7.10 21.68 12.05
CA PHE A 123 6.37 21.81 10.80
C PHE A 123 7.22 22.53 9.74
N THR A 124 7.49 21.82 8.65
CA THR A 124 8.22 22.38 7.50
C THR A 124 7.22 22.78 6.43
N LEU A 125 7.20 24.07 6.09
CA LEU A 125 6.32 24.60 5.06
C LEU A 125 6.84 24.22 3.67
N PRO A 126 5.97 24.10 2.66
CA PRO A 126 6.41 23.98 1.28
C PRO A 126 7.21 25.19 0.77
N THR A 127 7.10 26.34 1.45
CA THR A 127 7.78 27.60 1.13
C THR A 127 9.06 27.84 1.94
N ASP A 128 9.35 27.02 2.95
CA ASP A 128 10.60 27.15 3.71
C ASP A 128 11.80 26.95 2.77
N SER A 129 12.87 27.71 2.98
CA SER A 129 14.13 27.44 2.27
C SER A 129 14.67 26.06 2.63
N LYS A 130 15.51 25.50 1.76
CA LYS A 130 16.13 24.19 1.99
C LYS A 130 16.95 24.16 3.27
N GLU A 131 17.58 25.28 3.62
CA GLU A 131 18.38 25.47 4.84
C GLU A 131 17.49 25.41 6.08
N VAL A 132 16.39 26.17 6.09
CA VAL A 132 15.41 26.16 7.19
C VAL A 132 14.79 24.77 7.35
N ALA A 133 14.37 24.15 6.25
CA ALA A 133 13.83 22.79 6.24
C ALA A 133 14.83 21.76 6.79
N ARG A 134 16.13 21.93 6.50
CA ARG A 134 17.20 21.05 6.99
C ARG A 134 17.39 21.19 8.51
N GLU A 135 17.38 22.41 9.05
CA GLU A 135 17.52 22.62 10.50
C GLU A 135 16.30 22.12 11.27
N LYS A 136 15.09 22.42 10.79
CA LYS A 136 13.83 21.88 11.36
C LYS A 136 13.83 20.35 11.39
N LEU A 137 14.33 19.73 10.33
CA LEU A 137 14.45 18.28 10.24
C LEU A 137 15.43 17.69 11.25
N LYS A 138 16.60 18.33 11.47
CA LYS A 138 17.58 17.86 12.48
C LYS A 138 16.95 17.82 13.87
N GLU A 139 16.27 18.90 14.25
CA GLU A 139 15.59 19.01 15.55
C GLU A 139 14.44 18.00 15.67
N THR A 140 13.66 17.81 14.60
CA THR A 140 12.60 16.78 14.56
C THR A 140 13.17 15.38 14.81
N ILE A 141 14.29 15.03 14.18
CA ILE A 141 14.95 13.72 14.38
C ILE A 141 15.44 13.56 15.83
N LEU A 142 16.00 14.61 16.42
CA LEU A 142 16.44 14.60 17.82
C LEU A 142 15.25 14.29 18.76
N ARG A 143 14.14 15.01 18.59
CA ARG A 143 12.93 14.83 19.40
C ARG A 143 12.32 13.43 19.26
N ILE A 144 12.35 12.85 18.06
CA ILE A 144 11.89 11.47 17.85
C ILE A 144 12.78 10.46 18.60
N ARG A 145 14.11 10.65 18.57
CA ARG A 145 15.05 9.79 19.31
C ARG A 145 14.83 9.89 20.81
N SER A 146 14.75 11.10 21.36
CA SER A 146 14.45 11.32 22.78
C SER A 146 13.10 10.73 23.16
N ALA A 147 12.07 10.87 22.32
CA ALA A 147 10.76 10.27 22.56
C ALA A 147 10.82 8.74 22.62
N ARG A 148 11.62 8.08 21.77
CA ARG A 148 11.78 6.62 21.78
C ARG A 148 12.40 6.10 23.08
N GLU A 149 13.30 6.85 23.70
CA GLU A 149 13.91 6.51 25.00
C GLU A 149 12.89 6.63 26.15
N ILE A 150 12.00 7.61 26.06
CA ILE A 150 10.99 7.90 27.10
C ILE A 150 9.74 7.01 26.98
N ILE A 151 9.33 6.67 25.75
CA ILE A 151 8.13 5.88 25.47
C ILE A 151 8.51 4.40 25.49
N GLN A 152 7.91 3.64 26.42
CA GLN A 152 8.14 2.20 26.55
C GLN A 152 6.89 1.36 26.24
N LYS A 153 5.70 1.87 26.58
CA LYS A 153 4.43 1.11 26.48
C LYS A 153 3.60 1.50 25.26
N GLN A 154 3.48 2.79 24.98
CA GLN A 154 2.71 3.33 23.85
C GLN A 154 3.46 3.10 22.54
N GLN A 155 2.72 3.16 21.44
CA GLN A 155 3.33 3.20 20.11
C GLN A 155 3.81 4.61 19.78
N LEU A 156 5.00 4.69 19.21
CA LEU A 156 5.60 5.95 18.80
C LEU A 156 5.33 6.22 17.31
N CYS A 157 4.77 7.39 17.01
CA CYS A 157 4.78 7.94 15.66
C CYS A 157 6.13 8.61 15.35
N GLY A 158 6.67 8.34 14.17
CA GLY A 158 7.84 9.01 13.61
C GLY A 158 7.45 9.92 12.45
N PRO A 159 7.22 11.22 12.69
CA PRO A 159 6.98 12.20 11.63
C PRO A 159 8.18 12.35 10.69
N VAL A 160 7.92 12.26 9.39
CA VAL A 160 8.87 12.44 8.30
C VAL A 160 8.60 13.79 7.66
N GLN A 161 9.40 14.79 8.04
CA GLN A 161 9.38 16.15 7.51
C GLN A 161 10.35 16.32 6.34
N GLY A 162 10.53 17.55 5.85
CA GLY A 162 11.47 17.88 4.75
C GLY A 162 10.90 18.77 3.64
N GLY A 163 9.73 19.37 3.85
CA GLY A 163 9.14 20.34 2.93
C GLY A 163 8.88 19.76 1.54
N ALA A 164 9.13 20.57 0.51
CA ALA A 164 8.97 20.20 -0.90
C ALA A 164 10.21 19.51 -1.51
N TYR A 165 11.23 19.18 -0.70
CA TYR A 165 12.55 18.75 -1.16
C TYR A 165 12.72 17.22 -1.11
N PRO A 166 12.73 16.50 -2.26
CA PRO A 166 12.81 15.03 -2.29
C PRO A 166 14.03 14.44 -1.55
N GLU A 167 15.17 15.12 -1.62
CA GLU A 167 16.42 14.73 -0.95
C GLU A 167 16.32 14.83 0.57
N LEU A 168 15.62 15.86 1.08
CA LEU A 168 15.38 15.98 2.53
C LEU A 168 14.37 14.94 2.99
N ARG A 169 13.32 14.66 2.21
CA ARG A 169 12.36 13.57 2.48
C ARG A 169 13.05 12.20 2.53
N LYS A 170 13.99 11.93 1.62
CA LYS A 170 14.83 10.72 1.64
C LYS A 170 15.68 10.66 2.90
N LYS A 171 16.39 11.75 3.23
CA LYS A 171 17.23 11.82 4.44
C LYS A 171 16.40 11.61 5.71
N ALA A 172 15.26 12.28 5.80
CA ALA A 172 14.31 12.16 6.91
C ALA A 172 13.86 10.71 7.08
N ALA A 173 13.42 10.06 6.00
CA ALA A 173 12.97 8.66 6.06
C ALA A 173 14.06 7.70 6.57
N LEU A 174 15.32 7.87 6.13
CA LEU A 174 16.44 7.06 6.60
C LEU A 174 16.73 7.30 8.09
N GLU A 175 16.80 8.56 8.52
CA GLU A 175 17.14 8.90 9.91
C GLU A 175 16.02 8.57 10.90
N VAL A 176 14.76 8.81 10.52
CA VAL A 176 13.60 8.46 11.35
C VAL A 176 13.47 6.93 11.46
N SER A 177 13.79 6.17 10.40
CA SER A 177 13.81 4.70 10.48
C SER A 177 14.80 4.17 11.52
N LYS A 178 15.95 4.84 11.71
CA LYS A 178 16.93 4.46 12.75
C LYS A 178 16.39 4.63 14.18
N ALA A 179 15.48 5.57 14.40
CA ALA A 179 14.81 5.74 15.69
C ALA A 179 13.75 4.66 15.99
N ASN A 180 13.51 3.75 15.03
CA ASN A 180 12.61 2.62 15.15
C ASN A 180 11.22 2.97 15.72
N PRO A 181 10.51 3.99 15.19
CA PRO A 181 9.13 4.27 15.59
C PRO A 181 8.21 3.12 15.19
N ASP A 182 7.01 3.04 15.77
CA ASP A 182 6.04 1.97 15.51
C ASP A 182 5.16 2.27 14.27
N ILE A 183 4.97 3.54 13.95
CA ILE A 183 4.29 4.06 12.76
C ILE A 183 5.09 5.23 12.17
N PHE A 184 5.12 5.35 10.85
CA PHE A 184 5.66 6.54 10.18
C PHE A 184 4.53 7.44 9.73
N ALA A 185 4.74 8.76 9.79
CA ALA A 185 3.77 9.72 9.29
C ALA A 185 4.42 10.76 8.38
N ILE A 186 3.85 11.03 7.22
CA ILE A 186 4.34 12.04 6.29
C ILE A 186 3.72 13.39 6.69
N GLY A 187 4.53 14.27 7.28
CA GLY A 187 4.11 15.61 7.73
C GLY A 187 4.34 16.71 6.68
N GLY A 188 3.82 17.91 6.93
CA GLY A 188 4.06 19.08 6.05
C GLY A 188 3.41 18.99 4.67
N ILE A 189 2.39 18.14 4.52
CA ILE A 189 1.71 17.87 3.24
C ILE A 189 0.32 18.51 3.13
N VAL A 190 -0.27 18.99 4.23
CA VAL A 190 -1.59 19.64 4.25
C VAL A 190 -1.68 20.79 3.24
N PRO A 191 -0.73 21.75 3.18
CA PRO A 191 -0.84 22.85 2.23
C PRO A 191 -0.77 22.37 0.76
N MET A 192 -0.10 21.24 0.50
CA MET A 192 -0.07 20.67 -0.86
C MET A 192 -1.44 20.10 -1.25
N MET A 193 -2.22 19.59 -0.30
CA MET A 193 -3.57 19.09 -0.54
C MET A 193 -4.57 20.23 -0.71
N GLU A 194 -4.51 21.24 0.16
CA GLU A 194 -5.39 22.42 0.11
C GLU A 194 -5.22 23.21 -1.20
N GLN A 195 -3.99 23.29 -1.71
CA GLN A 195 -3.66 23.97 -2.96
C GLN A 195 -3.75 23.05 -4.20
N TYR A 196 -4.29 21.83 -4.06
CA TYR A 196 -4.39 20.85 -5.15
C TYR A 196 -3.04 20.54 -5.83
N ARG A 197 -1.92 20.70 -5.13
CA ARG A 197 -0.57 20.37 -5.61
C ARG A 197 -0.28 18.87 -5.45
N PHE A 198 -1.17 18.03 -5.98
CA PHE A 198 -1.10 16.58 -5.80
C PHE A 198 0.14 15.94 -6.45
N SER A 199 0.70 16.51 -7.51
CA SER A 199 1.99 16.08 -8.06
C SER A 199 3.12 16.20 -7.03
N LYS A 200 3.16 17.30 -6.27
CA LYS A 200 4.15 17.52 -5.20
C LYS A 200 3.89 16.64 -3.98
N LEU A 201 2.62 16.39 -3.66
CA LEU A 201 2.23 15.43 -2.64
C LEU A 201 2.78 14.02 -2.96
N VAL A 202 2.59 13.55 -4.19
CA VAL A 202 3.12 12.26 -4.67
C VAL A 202 4.64 12.22 -4.59
N GLU A 203 5.33 13.28 -5.05
CA GLU A 203 6.79 13.37 -4.96
C GLU A 203 7.29 13.29 -3.51
N ALA A 204 6.67 14.03 -2.59
CA ALA A 204 7.04 14.02 -1.18
C ALA A 204 6.86 12.63 -0.55
N ILE A 205 5.69 12.01 -0.74
CA ILE A 205 5.37 10.69 -0.17
C ILE A 205 6.30 9.61 -0.73
N LEU A 206 6.46 9.52 -2.05
CA LEU A 206 7.26 8.46 -2.67
C LEU A 206 8.77 8.64 -2.47
N SER A 207 9.23 9.87 -2.20
CA SER A 207 10.63 10.12 -1.82
C SER A 207 10.92 9.66 -0.40
N ALA A 208 9.96 9.75 0.52
CA ALA A 208 10.05 9.16 1.85
C ALA A 208 9.87 7.64 1.82
N ARG A 209 8.71 7.16 1.34
CA ARG A 209 8.28 5.75 1.37
C ARG A 209 9.35 4.77 0.88
N ARG A 210 10.04 5.09 -0.23
CA ARG A 210 11.06 4.19 -0.78
C ARG A 210 12.24 3.93 0.15
N ASN A 211 12.40 4.71 1.22
CA ASN A 211 13.47 4.57 2.20
C ASN A 211 12.95 4.22 3.61
N LEU A 212 11.65 4.06 3.79
CA LEU A 212 11.03 3.69 5.07
C LEU A 212 10.96 2.18 5.23
N ASP A 213 11.04 1.71 6.48
CA ASP A 213 10.75 0.32 6.81
C ASP A 213 9.31 -0.05 6.41
N THR A 214 9.19 -1.07 5.57
CA THR A 214 7.90 -1.50 5.00
C THR A 214 7.07 -2.31 5.99
N SER A 215 7.63 -2.77 7.10
CA SER A 215 6.94 -3.56 8.11
C SER A 215 5.98 -2.74 8.99
N LYS A 216 5.89 -1.43 8.75
CA LYS A 216 5.13 -0.48 9.58
C LYS A 216 4.05 0.24 8.76
N PRO A 217 2.96 0.68 9.41
CA PRO A 217 1.97 1.51 8.75
C PRO A 217 2.57 2.87 8.34
N LEU A 218 2.05 3.43 7.25
CA LEU A 218 2.40 4.75 6.77
C LEU A 218 1.18 5.68 6.78
N HIS A 219 1.25 6.72 7.59
CA HIS A 219 0.23 7.74 7.78
C HIS A 219 0.48 8.96 6.89
N ALA A 220 -0.56 9.45 6.20
CA ALA A 220 -0.58 10.78 5.58
C ALA A 220 -1.30 11.79 6.48
N PHE A 221 -0.54 12.68 7.15
CA PHE A 221 -1.12 13.66 8.08
C PHE A 221 -2.04 14.67 7.39
N GLY A 222 -3.23 14.86 7.95
CA GLY A 222 -4.28 15.77 7.51
C GLY A 222 -4.95 15.37 6.19
N ALA A 223 -4.66 14.18 5.67
CA ALA A 223 -5.25 13.70 4.42
C ALA A 223 -6.67 13.17 4.69
N GLY A 224 -7.65 14.08 4.70
CA GLY A 224 -9.02 13.78 5.13
C GLY A 224 -10.11 13.83 4.06
N HIS A 225 -9.77 14.09 2.80
CA HIS A 225 -10.73 14.23 1.71
C HIS A 225 -10.80 12.96 0.83
N PRO A 226 -11.97 12.34 0.58
CA PRO A 226 -12.07 11.06 -0.13
C PRO A 226 -11.48 11.04 -1.54
N MET A 227 -11.61 12.14 -2.30
CA MET A 227 -11.00 12.33 -3.63
C MET A 227 -9.56 11.82 -3.79
N ILE A 228 -8.70 11.95 -2.77
CA ILE A 228 -7.28 11.58 -2.87
C ILE A 228 -6.97 10.19 -2.32
N PHE A 229 -7.91 9.51 -1.65
CA PHE A 229 -7.61 8.27 -0.92
C PHE A 229 -7.16 7.15 -1.85
N ALA A 230 -7.80 6.95 -3.00
CA ALA A 230 -7.40 5.91 -3.94
C ALA A 230 -5.96 6.13 -4.44
N LEU A 231 -5.58 7.39 -4.71
CA LEU A 231 -4.21 7.74 -5.13
C LEU A 231 -3.21 7.44 -4.04
N LEU A 232 -3.49 7.90 -2.81
CA LEU A 232 -2.60 7.73 -1.67
C LEU A 232 -2.48 6.26 -1.26
N ALA A 233 -3.57 5.50 -1.27
CA ALA A 233 -3.56 4.06 -1.03
C ALA A 233 -2.78 3.30 -2.12
N ALA A 234 -2.95 3.66 -3.41
CA ALA A 234 -2.22 3.02 -4.51
C ALA A 234 -0.70 3.21 -4.43
N ILE A 235 -0.24 4.32 -3.84
CA ILE A 235 1.18 4.56 -3.52
C ILE A 235 1.57 4.08 -2.12
N GLY A 236 0.63 3.48 -1.39
CA GLY A 236 0.83 2.70 -0.18
C GLY A 236 0.71 3.44 1.16
N ILE A 237 0.01 4.56 1.20
CA ILE A 237 -0.50 5.09 2.47
C ILE A 237 -1.50 4.08 3.06
N ASP A 238 -1.31 3.74 4.34
CA ASP A 238 -2.16 2.80 5.07
C ASP A 238 -3.10 3.51 6.05
N PHE A 239 -2.84 4.78 6.36
CA PHE A 239 -3.54 5.47 7.43
C PHE A 239 -3.76 6.96 7.10
N PHE A 240 -4.96 7.44 7.38
CA PHE A 240 -5.44 8.79 7.10
C PHE A 240 -6.01 9.41 8.39
N ASP A 241 -6.09 10.73 8.45
CA ASP A 241 -6.85 11.44 9.47
C ASP A 241 -7.67 12.57 8.87
N SER A 242 -8.85 12.84 9.46
CA SER A 242 -9.75 13.89 8.95
C SER A 242 -10.39 14.71 10.06
N ALA A 243 -10.09 16.01 10.07
CA ALA A 243 -10.98 17.05 10.60
C ALA A 243 -11.87 17.66 9.50
N ALA A 244 -11.60 17.31 8.23
CA ALA A 244 -12.25 17.90 7.06
C ALA A 244 -13.77 17.69 7.09
N TYR A 245 -14.26 16.55 7.59
CA TYR A 245 -15.70 16.28 7.69
C TYR A 245 -16.46 17.38 8.46
N ALA A 246 -15.88 17.82 9.59
CA ALA A 246 -16.47 18.82 10.47
C ALA A 246 -16.18 20.25 9.99
N ILE A 247 -14.95 20.52 9.53
CA ILE A 247 -14.56 21.84 9.01
C ILE A 247 -15.43 22.19 7.79
N PHE A 248 -15.60 21.23 6.87
CA PHE A 248 -16.35 21.47 5.64
C PHE A 248 -17.83 21.57 5.92
N ALA A 249 -18.38 20.75 6.81
CA ALA A 249 -19.78 20.87 7.19
C ALA A 249 -20.10 22.28 7.73
N ARG A 250 -19.25 22.84 8.60
CA ARG A 250 -19.39 24.23 9.10
C ARG A 250 -19.32 25.30 8.01
N GLN A 251 -18.73 24.98 6.86
CA GLN A 251 -18.62 25.85 5.69
C GLN A 251 -19.69 25.55 4.64
N GLY A 252 -20.71 24.74 4.94
CA GLY A 252 -21.74 24.35 3.97
C GLY A 252 -21.18 23.50 2.82
N ARG A 253 -20.11 22.74 3.07
CA ARG A 253 -19.41 21.96 2.04
C ARG A 253 -19.73 20.46 2.16
N TYR A 254 -20.23 19.91 1.06
CA TYR A 254 -20.62 18.51 0.86
C TYR A 254 -19.49 17.72 0.19
N LEU A 255 -18.94 16.72 0.87
CA LEU A 255 -17.86 15.87 0.37
C LEU A 255 -18.36 14.79 -0.59
N THR A 256 -17.58 14.56 -1.65
CA THR A 256 -17.74 13.44 -2.59
C THR A 256 -16.39 12.85 -2.96
N VAL A 257 -16.39 11.67 -3.57
CA VAL A 257 -15.18 11.08 -4.17
C VAL A 257 -14.64 11.88 -5.37
N ASN A 258 -15.44 12.79 -5.92
CA ASN A 258 -15.08 13.63 -7.06
C ASN A 258 -14.70 15.06 -6.67
N GLY A 259 -14.58 15.36 -5.37
CA GLY A 259 -14.26 16.70 -4.87
C GLY A 259 -15.30 17.18 -3.86
N THR A 260 -15.42 18.50 -3.72
CA THR A 260 -16.37 19.12 -2.81
C THR A 260 -17.39 19.95 -3.59
N LYS A 261 -18.64 19.98 -3.11
CA LYS A 261 -19.70 20.87 -3.61
C LYS A 261 -20.23 21.76 -2.49
N ALA A 262 -20.71 22.96 -2.80
CA ALA A 262 -21.49 23.73 -1.85
C ALA A 262 -22.88 23.12 -1.71
N ILE A 263 -23.34 22.88 -0.48
CA ILE A 263 -24.66 22.28 -0.23
C ILE A 263 -25.80 23.18 -0.76
N SER A 264 -25.59 24.49 -0.77
CA SER A 264 -26.52 25.50 -1.30
C SER A 264 -26.70 25.43 -2.81
N GLU A 265 -25.76 24.81 -3.54
CA GLU A 265 -25.81 24.67 -5.00
C GLU A 265 -26.38 23.31 -5.44
N LEU A 266 -26.69 22.42 -4.49
CA LEU A 266 -27.25 21.11 -4.78
C LEU A 266 -28.76 21.19 -4.93
N HIS A 267 -29.24 20.78 -6.10
CA HIS A 267 -30.67 20.52 -6.32
C HIS A 267 -31.08 19.13 -5.81
N GLU A 268 -30.14 18.17 -5.84
CA GLU A 268 -30.33 16.80 -5.39
C GLU A 268 -29.07 16.34 -4.64
N LEU A 269 -29.24 15.42 -3.67
CA LEU A 269 -28.13 14.79 -2.95
C LEU A 269 -27.66 13.55 -3.71
N PRO A 270 -26.46 13.57 -4.35
CA PRO A 270 -25.98 12.44 -5.14
C PRO A 270 -25.33 11.36 -4.24
N CYS A 271 -26.08 10.87 -3.24
CA CYS A 271 -25.63 9.85 -2.29
C CYS A 271 -26.85 9.14 -1.69
N SER A 272 -26.66 7.88 -1.29
CA SER A 272 -27.69 7.05 -0.65
C SER A 272 -27.32 6.65 0.78
N CYS A 273 -26.45 7.41 1.45
CA CYS A 273 -26.17 7.18 2.87
C CYS A 273 -27.41 7.49 3.73
N PRO A 274 -27.49 7.00 4.98
CA PRO A 274 -28.65 7.21 5.85
C PRO A 274 -29.08 8.68 6.01
N VAL A 275 -28.15 9.63 5.89
CA VAL A 275 -28.48 11.06 5.90
C VAL A 275 -29.15 11.46 4.59
N CYS A 276 -28.52 11.17 3.45
CA CYS A 276 -29.00 11.63 2.14
C CYS A 276 -30.26 10.91 1.65
N SER A 277 -30.54 9.69 2.14
CA SER A 277 -31.77 8.96 1.81
C SER A 277 -33.02 9.50 2.52
N GLU A 278 -32.84 10.24 3.61
CA GLU A 278 -33.94 10.71 4.48
C GLU A 278 -34.14 12.23 4.43
N ASN A 279 -33.30 12.95 3.69
CA ASN A 279 -33.27 14.40 3.69
C ASN A 279 -33.03 14.97 2.29
N THR A 280 -33.38 16.23 2.11
CA THR A 280 -33.14 17.04 0.92
C THR A 280 -31.89 17.90 1.08
N ALA A 281 -31.39 18.47 -0.02
CA ALA A 281 -30.27 19.42 0.03
C ALA A 281 -30.57 20.65 0.90
N ARG A 282 -31.82 21.14 0.90
CA ARG A 282 -32.24 22.29 1.71
C ARG A 282 -32.19 21.98 3.21
N GLU A 283 -32.65 20.79 3.62
CA GLU A 283 -32.60 20.37 5.03
C GLU A 283 -31.15 20.21 5.50
N LEU A 284 -30.28 19.57 4.70
CA LEU A 284 -28.85 19.46 5.02
C LEU A 284 -28.13 20.80 5.08
N ALA A 285 -28.55 21.78 4.28
CA ALA A 285 -27.99 23.12 4.33
C ALA A 285 -28.27 23.82 5.68
N GLY A 286 -29.39 23.48 6.34
CA GLY A 286 -29.77 23.99 7.65
C GLY A 286 -29.19 23.21 8.84
N ASP A 287 -28.65 22.00 8.63
CA ASP A 287 -28.13 21.13 9.70
C ASP A 287 -26.68 20.70 9.45
N THR A 288 -25.78 21.41 10.11
CA THR A 288 -24.34 21.14 10.08
C THR A 288 -23.98 19.74 10.62
N SER A 289 -24.74 19.19 11.56
CA SER A 289 -24.49 17.84 12.09
C SER A 289 -24.82 16.77 11.06
N LEU A 290 -25.96 16.90 10.36
CA LEU A 290 -26.31 16.00 9.25
C LEU A 290 -25.28 16.08 8.13
N LEU A 291 -24.86 17.29 7.73
CA LEU A 291 -23.82 17.45 6.71
C LEU A 291 -22.48 16.84 7.15
N ALA A 292 -22.10 16.96 8.42
CA ALA A 292 -20.90 16.33 8.96
C ALA A 292 -21.00 14.80 8.97
N LYS A 293 -22.18 14.24 9.28
CA LYS A 293 -22.45 12.80 9.21
C LYS A 293 -22.34 12.29 7.77
N HIS A 294 -22.95 12.98 6.80
CA HIS A 294 -22.79 12.69 5.37
C HIS A 294 -21.30 12.67 4.98
N ASN A 295 -20.57 13.72 5.35
CA ASN A 295 -19.15 13.83 5.05
C ASN A 295 -18.32 12.65 5.59
N LEU A 296 -18.65 12.16 6.80
CA LEU A 296 -18.06 10.93 7.33
C LEU A 296 -18.48 9.69 6.53
N TYR A 297 -19.77 9.52 6.20
CA TYR A 297 -20.23 8.41 5.38
C TYR A 297 -19.49 8.33 4.04
N ALA A 298 -19.42 9.44 3.31
CA ALA A 298 -18.70 9.51 2.02
C ALA A 298 -17.21 9.14 2.17
N THR A 299 -16.60 9.57 3.28
CA THR A 299 -15.18 9.30 3.56
C THR A 299 -14.94 7.81 3.89
N PHE A 300 -15.78 7.21 4.74
CA PHE A 300 -15.67 5.79 5.10
C PHE A 300 -16.11 4.83 3.99
N GLU A 301 -17.06 5.24 3.14
CA GLU A 301 -17.44 4.51 1.94
C GLU A 301 -16.26 4.37 0.98
N GLU A 302 -15.50 5.45 0.75
CA GLU A 302 -14.31 5.38 -0.12
C GLU A 302 -13.22 4.48 0.50
N ILE A 303 -13.01 4.53 1.82
CA ILE A 303 -12.09 3.61 2.51
C ILE A 303 -12.51 2.14 2.31
N LYS A 304 -13.81 1.83 2.43
CA LYS A 304 -14.34 0.48 2.19
C LYS A 304 -14.17 0.07 0.72
N THR A 305 -14.46 0.97 -0.22
CA THR A 305 -14.29 0.77 -1.66
C THR A 305 -12.83 0.46 -2.01
N ILE A 306 -11.88 1.20 -1.44
CA ILE A 306 -10.44 0.97 -1.64
C ILE A 306 -10.03 -0.40 -1.09
N ARG A 307 -10.48 -0.79 0.11
CA ARG A 307 -10.19 -2.12 0.67
C ARG A 307 -10.71 -3.23 -0.24
N GLN A 308 -11.94 -3.09 -0.76
CA GLN A 308 -12.50 -4.04 -1.69
C GLN A 308 -11.69 -4.12 -2.99
N ALA A 309 -11.34 -2.97 -3.58
CA ALA A 309 -10.49 -2.92 -4.78
C ALA A 309 -9.10 -3.54 -4.55
N ILE A 310 -8.58 -3.50 -3.33
CA ILE A 310 -7.34 -4.21 -2.97
C ILE A 310 -7.54 -5.74 -2.95
N PHE A 311 -8.64 -6.24 -2.38
CA PHE A 311 -8.95 -7.68 -2.36
C PHE A 311 -9.20 -8.24 -3.76
N ASP A 312 -9.82 -7.44 -4.63
CA ASP A 312 -10.13 -7.81 -6.01
C ASP A 312 -8.92 -7.63 -6.95
N GLY A 313 -7.94 -6.83 -6.53
CA GLY A 313 -6.77 -6.51 -7.37
C GLY A 313 -7.07 -5.48 -8.47
N SER A 314 -8.06 -4.61 -8.24
CA SER A 314 -8.55 -3.57 -9.15
C SER A 314 -8.25 -2.13 -8.70
N LEU A 315 -7.33 -1.94 -7.74
CA LEU A 315 -7.01 -0.62 -7.19
C LEU A 315 -6.51 0.38 -8.27
N TRP A 316 -5.80 -0.09 -9.30
CA TRP A 316 -5.40 0.77 -10.41
C TRP A 316 -6.59 1.24 -11.25
N GLU A 317 -7.56 0.37 -11.51
CA GLU A 317 -8.81 0.71 -12.19
C GLU A 317 -9.60 1.74 -11.38
N LEU A 318 -9.74 1.54 -10.07
CA LEU A 318 -10.39 2.51 -9.18
C LEU A 318 -9.67 3.87 -9.25
N LEU A 319 -8.34 3.88 -9.16
CA LEU A 319 -7.57 5.12 -9.25
C LEU A 319 -7.77 5.79 -10.61
N GLU A 320 -7.77 5.05 -11.72
CA GLU A 320 -7.97 5.61 -13.06
C GLU A 320 -9.36 6.22 -13.28
N GLN A 321 -10.36 5.78 -12.52
CA GLN A 321 -11.66 6.46 -12.43
C GLN A 321 -11.53 7.76 -11.62
N ARG A 322 -10.91 7.71 -10.43
CA ARG A 322 -10.78 8.88 -9.54
C ARG A 322 -9.94 10.00 -10.13
N ILE A 323 -8.93 9.71 -10.95
CA ILE A 323 -8.09 10.76 -11.57
C ILE A 323 -8.83 11.63 -12.59
N ARG A 324 -10.06 11.25 -12.96
CA ARG A 324 -10.92 12.04 -13.85
C ARG A 324 -11.72 13.12 -13.12
N SER A 325 -11.69 13.13 -11.79
CA SER A 325 -12.39 14.12 -10.98
C SER A 325 -11.79 15.53 -11.06
N HIS A 326 -10.48 15.66 -11.29
CA HIS A 326 -9.82 16.97 -11.34
C HIS A 326 -8.50 16.92 -12.14
N PRO A 327 -8.13 17.97 -12.91
CA PRO A 327 -6.87 18.01 -13.66
C PRO A 327 -5.61 17.74 -12.82
N ALA A 328 -5.55 18.28 -11.61
CA ALA A 328 -4.43 18.04 -10.70
C ALA A 328 -4.29 16.56 -10.27
N MET A 329 -5.39 15.81 -10.18
CA MET A 329 -5.34 14.37 -9.90
C MET A 329 -4.73 13.61 -11.08
N LEU A 330 -5.11 14.00 -12.31
CA LEU A 330 -4.50 13.45 -13.52
C LEU A 330 -3.00 13.77 -13.61
N GLU A 331 -2.59 14.98 -13.25
CA GLU A 331 -1.19 15.38 -13.21
C GLU A 331 -0.39 14.58 -12.16
N ALA A 332 -0.98 14.37 -10.98
CA ALA A 332 -0.39 13.54 -9.94
C ALA A 332 -0.19 12.09 -10.39
N TYR A 333 -1.17 11.53 -11.11
CA TYR A 333 -1.04 10.20 -11.71
C TYR A 333 0.11 10.13 -12.71
N LYS A 334 0.25 11.11 -13.62
CA LYS A 334 1.38 11.16 -14.57
C LYS A 334 2.73 11.21 -13.85
N THR A 335 2.80 11.87 -12.69
CA THR A 335 4.00 11.95 -11.87
C THR A 335 4.46 10.57 -11.35
N LEU A 336 3.53 9.60 -11.19
CA LEU A 336 3.87 8.22 -10.82
C LEU A 336 4.82 7.54 -11.81
N GLY A 337 4.84 7.97 -13.07
CA GLY A 337 5.77 7.49 -14.10
C GLY A 337 7.24 7.59 -13.68
N LYS A 338 7.61 8.65 -12.94
CA LYS A 338 8.97 8.84 -12.38
C LYS A 338 9.36 7.77 -11.36
N TYR A 339 8.36 7.16 -10.71
CA TYR A 339 8.50 6.20 -9.62
C TYR A 339 8.13 4.77 -10.04
N ARG A 340 7.82 4.54 -11.31
CA ARG A 340 7.32 3.27 -11.82
C ARG A 340 8.19 2.06 -11.49
N LYS A 341 9.52 2.19 -11.52
CA LYS A 341 10.44 1.11 -11.13
C LYS A 341 10.26 0.71 -9.66
N PHE A 342 10.05 1.69 -8.78
CA PHE A 342 9.82 1.43 -7.37
C PHE A 342 8.42 0.83 -7.15
N LEU A 343 7.38 1.38 -7.76
CA LEU A 343 6.00 0.87 -7.64
C LEU A 343 5.89 -0.58 -8.14
N GLU A 344 6.62 -0.96 -9.18
CA GLU A 344 6.67 -2.34 -9.70
C GLU A 344 7.17 -3.37 -8.67
N THR A 345 7.94 -2.94 -7.66
CA THR A 345 8.43 -3.84 -6.61
C THR A 345 7.32 -4.38 -5.71
N SER A 346 6.25 -3.61 -5.52
CA SER A 346 5.12 -3.97 -4.64
C SER A 346 3.95 -4.55 -5.42
N GLU A 347 3.89 -4.31 -6.73
CA GLU A 347 2.85 -4.80 -7.61
C GLU A 347 2.84 -6.35 -7.66
N PRO A 348 1.71 -7.03 -7.42
CA PRO A 348 1.60 -8.47 -7.63
C PRO A 348 1.86 -8.90 -9.08
N VAL A 349 2.40 -10.10 -9.31
CA VAL A 349 2.69 -10.62 -10.67
C VAL A 349 1.46 -11.04 -11.46
N SER A 350 0.37 -11.30 -10.75
CA SER A 350 -0.97 -11.54 -11.27
C SER A 350 -2.03 -10.90 -10.38
N SER A 351 -3.23 -10.74 -10.94
CA SER A 351 -4.40 -10.19 -10.25
C SER A 351 -5.61 -11.11 -10.49
N LYS A 352 -6.58 -11.08 -9.56
CA LYS A 352 -7.89 -11.72 -9.74
C LYS A 352 -8.72 -10.94 -10.76
N HIS A 353 -8.55 -9.63 -10.80
CA HIS A 353 -9.17 -8.75 -11.78
C HIS A 353 -8.36 -8.75 -13.09
N ALA A 354 -9.05 -8.76 -14.23
CA ALA A 354 -8.40 -8.63 -15.53
C ALA A 354 -7.81 -7.22 -15.70
N PHE A 355 -6.70 -7.11 -16.44
CA PHE A 355 -6.13 -5.81 -16.76
C PHE A 355 -7.09 -5.03 -17.67
N PHE A 356 -7.67 -3.93 -17.20
CA PHE A 356 -8.50 -3.07 -18.04
C PHE A 356 -7.68 -1.92 -18.62
N TYR A 357 -7.83 -1.69 -19.92
CA TYR A 357 -7.37 -0.48 -20.57
C TYR A 357 -8.46 0.59 -20.51
N LEU A 358 -8.29 1.58 -19.63
CA LEU A 358 -9.24 2.69 -19.45
C LEU A 358 -8.76 4.00 -20.10
N GLY A 359 -7.53 4.02 -20.62
CA GLY A 359 -6.96 5.17 -21.32
C GLY A 359 -5.44 5.10 -21.45
N LYS A 360 -4.83 6.18 -21.94
CA LYS A 360 -3.36 6.28 -22.11
C LYS A 360 -2.62 6.10 -20.78
N GLU A 361 -3.26 6.45 -19.67
CA GLU A 361 -2.75 6.29 -18.31
C GLU A 361 -2.51 4.81 -17.93
N SER A 362 -3.28 3.87 -18.47
CA SER A 362 -3.09 2.44 -18.20
C SER A 362 -1.75 1.92 -18.72
N LEU A 363 -1.16 2.57 -19.74
CA LEU A 363 0.18 2.25 -20.25
C LEU A 363 1.30 2.54 -19.25
N GLN A 364 1.03 3.39 -18.25
CA GLN A 364 2.01 3.78 -17.24
C GLN A 364 2.03 2.81 -16.05
N ARG A 365 1.03 1.92 -15.94
CA ARG A 365 0.90 0.98 -14.82
C ARG A 365 2.15 0.10 -14.67
N PRO A 366 2.54 -0.26 -13.43
CA PRO A 366 3.72 -1.09 -13.20
C PRO A 366 3.70 -2.44 -13.91
N ALA A 367 2.52 -3.06 -14.10
CA ALA A 367 2.36 -4.30 -14.84
C ALA A 367 2.84 -4.21 -16.30
N VAL A 368 2.59 -3.08 -16.99
CA VAL A 368 3.06 -2.85 -18.37
C VAL A 368 4.57 -2.71 -18.41
N PHE A 369 5.16 -2.01 -17.43
CA PHE A 369 6.62 -1.89 -17.30
C PHE A 369 7.28 -3.25 -17.04
N ARG A 370 6.70 -4.07 -16.15
CA ARG A 370 7.15 -5.44 -15.90
C ARG A 370 7.08 -6.28 -17.18
N ALA A 371 5.96 -6.24 -17.89
CA ALA A 371 5.77 -6.98 -19.12
C ALA A 371 6.85 -6.63 -20.15
N LYS A 372 7.12 -5.33 -20.36
CA LYS A 372 8.19 -4.86 -21.24
C LYS A 372 9.56 -5.43 -20.85
N ASN A 373 9.91 -5.40 -19.55
CA ASN A 373 11.21 -5.89 -19.08
C ASN A 373 11.32 -7.43 -19.17
N ARG A 374 10.26 -8.17 -18.83
CA ARG A 374 10.20 -9.63 -18.95
C ARG A 374 10.33 -10.07 -20.40
N LEU A 375 9.59 -9.44 -21.32
CA LEU A 375 9.69 -9.70 -22.77
C LEU A 375 11.10 -9.46 -23.32
N ALA A 376 11.74 -8.36 -22.92
CA ALA A 376 13.11 -8.06 -23.34
C ALA A 376 14.11 -9.15 -22.89
N ALA A 377 13.94 -9.70 -21.68
CA ALA A 377 14.82 -10.73 -21.13
C ALA A 377 14.72 -12.09 -21.85
N MET A 378 13.60 -12.38 -22.53
CA MET A 378 13.37 -13.63 -23.23
C MET A 378 14.29 -13.83 -24.45
N LYS A 379 14.82 -12.74 -25.03
CA LYS A 379 15.65 -12.77 -26.24
C LYS A 379 15.01 -13.56 -27.40
N PHE A 380 13.70 -13.44 -27.58
CA PHE A 380 12.99 -14.01 -28.73
C PHE A 380 13.31 -13.23 -30.01
N THR A 381 13.16 -13.89 -31.15
CA THR A 381 13.58 -13.41 -32.47
C THR A 381 12.39 -13.11 -33.37
N LYS A 382 12.64 -12.57 -34.56
CA LYS A 382 11.60 -12.40 -35.59
C LYS A 382 10.96 -13.71 -36.06
N LYS A 383 11.61 -14.86 -35.81
CA LYS A 383 11.06 -16.19 -36.14
C LYS A 383 9.99 -16.63 -35.12
N ASP A 384 9.97 -16.05 -33.93
CA ASP A 384 8.96 -16.34 -32.93
C ASP A 384 7.68 -15.55 -33.28
N GLU A 385 6.57 -16.27 -33.49
CA GLU A 385 5.30 -15.64 -33.78
C GLU A 385 4.80 -14.82 -32.59
N THR A 386 4.21 -13.64 -32.87
CA THR A 386 3.77 -12.69 -31.85
C THR A 386 2.40 -12.09 -32.16
N PHE A 387 1.74 -11.55 -31.13
CA PHE A 387 0.57 -10.68 -31.24
C PHE A 387 0.84 -9.33 -30.56
N GLY A 388 -0.01 -8.34 -30.83
CA GLY A 388 0.08 -7.00 -30.25
C GLY A 388 -0.62 -6.88 -28.89
N TRP A 389 0.06 -6.32 -27.89
CA TRP A 389 -0.54 -5.94 -26.61
C TRP A 389 0.00 -4.59 -26.16
N LEU A 390 -0.86 -3.55 -26.16
CA LEU A 390 -0.51 -2.19 -25.73
C LEU A 390 0.77 -1.64 -26.40
N GLY A 391 0.96 -1.93 -27.70
CA GLY A 391 2.14 -1.52 -28.47
C GLY A 391 3.36 -2.44 -28.32
N LEU A 392 3.29 -3.48 -27.48
CA LEU A 392 4.34 -4.50 -27.34
C LEU A 392 4.08 -5.69 -28.28
N LYS A 393 5.15 -6.28 -28.81
CA LYS A 393 5.11 -7.58 -29.47
C LYS A 393 5.25 -8.68 -28.40
N VAL A 394 4.27 -9.56 -28.33
CA VAL A 394 4.16 -10.60 -27.31
C VAL A 394 4.15 -11.97 -27.97
N PRO A 395 5.06 -12.90 -27.61
CA PRO A 395 5.05 -14.27 -28.13
C PRO A 395 3.72 -14.98 -27.94
N LEU A 396 3.27 -15.74 -28.94
CA LEU A 396 1.95 -16.39 -28.96
C LEU A 396 1.68 -17.31 -27.76
N GLY A 397 2.72 -17.93 -27.19
CA GLY A 397 2.60 -18.78 -26.01
C GLY A 397 2.20 -18.05 -24.74
N LEU A 398 2.38 -16.72 -24.69
CA LEU A 398 1.95 -15.88 -23.56
C LEU A 398 0.50 -15.39 -23.72
N LYS A 399 -0.19 -15.73 -24.81
CA LYS A 399 -1.54 -15.25 -25.13
C LYS A 399 -2.58 -15.55 -24.04
N MET A 400 -2.36 -16.56 -23.21
CA MET A 400 -3.30 -17.03 -22.18
C MET A 400 -2.84 -16.71 -20.74
N ILE A 401 -1.70 -16.05 -20.55
CA ILE A 401 -1.18 -15.74 -19.20
C ILE A 401 -1.40 -14.28 -18.81
N TYR A 402 -1.43 -13.96 -17.53
CA TYR A 402 -1.60 -12.59 -17.06
C TYR A 402 -0.35 -11.73 -17.34
N PRO A 403 -0.49 -10.45 -17.74
CA PRO A 403 -1.75 -9.73 -17.97
C PRO A 403 -2.28 -9.88 -19.41
N PHE A 404 -1.60 -10.64 -20.28
CA PHE A 404 -1.92 -10.64 -21.70
C PHE A 404 -3.21 -11.39 -22.04
N GLY A 405 -3.46 -12.54 -21.43
CA GLY A 405 -4.69 -13.32 -21.61
C GLY A 405 -5.87 -12.65 -20.92
N GLN A 406 -5.66 -12.30 -19.66
CA GLN A 406 -6.63 -11.65 -18.78
C GLN A 406 -6.52 -10.12 -18.91
N SER A 407 -6.77 -9.60 -20.12
CA SER A 407 -6.92 -8.16 -20.36
C SER A 407 -8.12 -7.84 -21.22
N VAL A 408 -8.78 -6.73 -20.90
CA VAL A 408 -9.87 -6.15 -21.69
C VAL A 408 -9.35 -4.87 -22.34
N ILE A 409 -9.16 -4.94 -23.66
CA ILE A 409 -8.63 -3.86 -24.48
C ILE A 409 -9.53 -3.72 -25.72
N PRO A 410 -10.20 -2.57 -25.92
CA PRO A 410 -11.07 -2.36 -27.09
C PRO A 410 -10.33 -2.65 -28.41
N GLY A 411 -10.97 -3.43 -29.28
CA GLY A 411 -10.43 -3.75 -30.61
C GLY A 411 -9.23 -4.71 -30.64
N GLN A 412 -8.76 -5.23 -29.50
CA GLN A 412 -7.63 -6.15 -29.48
C GLN A 412 -7.99 -7.50 -30.09
N LYS A 413 -7.21 -7.91 -31.10
CA LYS A 413 -7.26 -9.25 -31.68
C LYS A 413 -6.03 -10.06 -31.26
N LYS A 414 -6.24 -11.31 -30.83
CA LYS A 414 -5.19 -12.28 -30.46
C LYS A 414 -5.27 -13.51 -31.35
N SER A 415 -4.82 -13.40 -32.60
CA SER A 415 -4.76 -14.51 -33.55
C SER A 415 -3.54 -15.40 -33.32
N GLY A 416 -3.57 -16.63 -33.84
CA GLY A 416 -2.49 -17.60 -33.73
C GLY A 416 -2.54 -18.47 -32.47
N VAL A 417 -1.85 -19.62 -32.55
CA VAL A 417 -1.69 -20.61 -31.49
C VAL A 417 -0.26 -21.12 -31.53
N ALA A 418 0.47 -21.01 -30.41
CA ALA A 418 1.79 -21.61 -30.29
C ALA A 418 1.67 -23.13 -30.04
N LYS A 419 2.65 -23.90 -30.50
CA LYS A 419 2.79 -25.31 -30.09
C LYS A 419 2.89 -25.39 -28.56
N PRO A 420 2.23 -26.36 -27.90
CA PRO A 420 2.17 -26.43 -26.43
C PRO A 420 3.55 -26.33 -25.75
N ILE A 421 4.55 -27.05 -26.25
CA ILE A 421 5.88 -27.04 -25.65
C ILE A 421 6.60 -25.69 -25.80
N ASP A 422 6.38 -24.98 -26.91
CA ASP A 422 6.95 -23.65 -27.12
C ASP A 422 6.22 -22.61 -26.26
N ALA A 423 4.91 -22.78 -26.06
CA ALA A 423 4.15 -21.98 -25.11
C ALA A 423 4.69 -22.16 -23.67
N ALA A 424 4.91 -23.39 -23.22
CA ALA A 424 5.50 -23.68 -21.92
C ALA A 424 6.88 -23.01 -21.73
N ARG A 425 7.76 -23.12 -22.74
CA ARG A 425 9.08 -22.45 -22.75
C ARG A 425 8.96 -20.93 -22.65
N GLN A 426 8.03 -20.34 -23.41
CA GLN A 426 7.79 -18.90 -23.41
C GLN A 426 7.26 -18.43 -22.05
N VAL A 427 6.29 -19.13 -21.46
CA VAL A 427 5.75 -18.81 -20.12
C VAL A 427 6.85 -18.83 -19.06
N ILE A 428 7.63 -19.92 -19.00
CA ILE A 428 8.73 -20.07 -18.03
C ILE A 428 9.81 -18.99 -18.24
N SER A 429 10.17 -18.71 -19.49
CA SER A 429 11.13 -17.68 -19.86
C SER A 429 10.67 -16.28 -19.42
N TYR A 430 9.40 -15.96 -19.65
CA TYR A 430 8.77 -14.69 -19.24
C TYR A 430 8.71 -14.57 -17.71
N GLN A 431 8.17 -15.58 -17.04
CA GLN A 431 7.99 -15.61 -15.58
C GLN A 431 9.30 -15.37 -14.83
N TYR A 432 10.35 -16.09 -15.22
CA TYR A 432 11.66 -16.04 -14.55
C TYR A 432 12.67 -15.08 -15.18
N ARG A 433 12.24 -14.17 -16.08
CA ARG A 433 13.10 -13.14 -16.70
C ARG A 433 14.39 -13.73 -17.29
N MET A 434 14.29 -14.85 -18.01
CA MET A 434 15.44 -15.55 -18.59
C MET A 434 15.32 -15.73 -20.10
N PRO A 435 16.43 -15.88 -20.85
CA PRO A 435 16.37 -16.19 -22.28
C PRO A 435 15.63 -17.51 -22.56
N LEU A 436 14.93 -17.59 -23.70
CA LEU A 436 14.22 -18.80 -24.14
C LEU A 436 15.12 -20.04 -24.18
N LEU A 437 16.39 -19.87 -24.54
CA LEU A 437 17.35 -20.97 -24.56
C LEU A 437 17.57 -21.59 -23.17
N LYS A 438 17.57 -20.78 -22.10
CA LYS A 438 17.68 -21.28 -20.73
C LYS A 438 16.42 -22.05 -20.32
N ALA A 439 15.23 -21.55 -20.67
CA ALA A 439 13.98 -22.28 -20.44
C ALA A 439 13.97 -23.62 -21.19
N LYS A 440 14.43 -23.66 -22.44
CA LYS A 440 14.59 -24.90 -23.21
C LYS A 440 15.55 -25.88 -22.55
N LYS A 441 16.66 -25.40 -21.98
CA LYS A 441 17.62 -26.24 -21.23
C LYS A 441 17.01 -26.81 -19.96
N ALA A 442 16.28 -26.00 -19.17
CA ALA A 442 15.62 -26.44 -17.95
C ALA A 442 14.57 -27.53 -18.21
N ILE A 443 13.81 -27.42 -19.30
CA ILE A 443 12.75 -28.38 -19.63
C ILE A 443 13.34 -29.66 -20.28
N GLY A 444 14.46 -29.52 -21.00
CA GLY A 444 15.07 -30.61 -21.75
C GLY A 444 14.50 -30.78 -23.17
N ARG A 445 15.15 -31.65 -23.96
CA ARG A 445 14.77 -31.90 -25.36
C ARG A 445 13.47 -32.71 -25.47
N GLU A 446 13.22 -33.60 -24.52
CA GLU A 446 12.06 -34.51 -24.46
C GLU A 446 10.90 -33.90 -23.66
N GLY A 447 10.88 -32.58 -23.49
CA GLY A 447 9.81 -31.89 -22.80
C GLY A 447 8.47 -31.99 -23.54
N VAL A 448 7.42 -32.38 -22.82
CA VAL A 448 6.05 -32.46 -23.33
C VAL A 448 5.14 -31.59 -22.47
N ALA A 449 4.39 -30.70 -23.11
CA ALA A 449 3.40 -29.86 -22.46
C ALA A 449 1.98 -30.34 -22.82
N GLU A 450 1.20 -30.68 -21.80
CA GLU A 450 -0.19 -31.11 -21.93
C GLU A 450 -1.12 -29.88 -21.86
N ILE A 451 -2.18 -29.88 -22.66
CA ILE A 451 -3.18 -28.81 -22.70
C ILE A 451 -4.58 -29.34 -22.41
N SER A 452 -5.44 -28.47 -21.88
CA SER A 452 -6.87 -28.71 -21.81
C SER A 452 -7.46 -28.80 -23.22
N ARG A 453 -8.21 -29.87 -23.51
CA ARG A 453 -8.92 -30.03 -24.78
C ARG A 453 -10.04 -29.00 -24.96
N ASN A 454 -10.64 -28.54 -23.86
CA ASN A 454 -11.77 -27.62 -23.89
C ASN A 454 -11.33 -26.16 -24.06
N THR A 455 -10.23 -25.78 -23.41
CA THR A 455 -9.81 -24.36 -23.33
C THR A 455 -8.49 -24.06 -24.04
N GLY A 456 -7.74 -25.08 -24.46
CA GLY A 456 -6.39 -24.95 -25.03
C GLY A 456 -5.33 -24.44 -24.05
N ARG A 457 -5.65 -24.32 -22.75
CA ARG A 457 -4.71 -23.86 -21.73
C ARG A 457 -3.70 -24.94 -21.38
N LEU A 458 -2.44 -24.54 -21.15
CA LEU A 458 -1.41 -25.41 -20.58
C LEU A 458 -1.88 -25.94 -19.22
N GLN A 459 -1.61 -27.22 -18.95
CA GLN A 459 -1.97 -27.88 -17.69
C GLN A 459 -0.74 -28.46 -16.99
N ARG A 460 0.00 -29.34 -17.67
CA ARG A 460 1.15 -30.06 -17.10
C ARG A 460 2.36 -29.98 -18.01
N LEU A 461 3.53 -29.98 -17.41
CA LEU A 461 4.81 -30.04 -18.13
C LEU A 461 5.62 -31.23 -17.61
N LYS A 462 5.99 -32.14 -18.51
CA LYS A 462 6.80 -33.32 -18.21
C LYS A 462 8.08 -33.34 -19.01
N SER A 463 9.06 -34.09 -18.54
CA SER A 463 10.30 -34.43 -19.25
C SER A 463 10.77 -35.81 -18.80
N LYS A 464 11.00 -36.76 -19.72
CA LYS A 464 11.36 -38.15 -19.38
C LYS A 464 10.45 -38.78 -18.31
N ASP A 465 9.14 -38.65 -18.50
CA ASP A 465 8.07 -39.09 -17.59
C ASP A 465 8.03 -38.41 -16.20
N MET A 466 8.98 -37.54 -15.89
CA MET A 466 9.01 -36.73 -14.69
C MET A 466 8.14 -35.48 -14.84
N LEU A 467 7.23 -35.24 -13.88
CA LEU A 467 6.44 -34.01 -13.82
C LEU A 467 7.31 -32.85 -13.33
N LEU A 468 7.57 -31.87 -14.20
CA LEU A 468 8.29 -30.65 -13.85
C LEU A 468 7.41 -29.61 -13.16
N GLY A 469 6.10 -29.62 -13.42
CA GLY A 469 5.18 -28.66 -12.83
C GLY A 469 3.85 -28.58 -13.57
N THR A 470 3.00 -27.70 -13.07
CA THR A 470 1.67 -27.42 -13.60
C THR A 470 1.50 -25.95 -13.91
N PHE A 471 0.50 -25.58 -14.72
CA PHE A 471 0.16 -24.18 -14.99
C PHE A 471 -1.13 -23.82 -14.27
N ARG A 472 -1.18 -22.65 -13.63
CA ARG A 472 -2.37 -22.20 -12.89
C ARG A 472 -3.49 -21.82 -13.85
N ASP A 473 -4.70 -22.29 -13.58
CA ASP A 473 -5.87 -21.93 -14.40
C ASP A 473 -6.24 -20.45 -14.31
N SER A 474 -5.95 -19.81 -13.18
CA SER A 474 -6.31 -18.41 -12.90
C SER A 474 -5.53 -17.41 -13.75
N ASP A 475 -4.22 -17.61 -13.89
CA ASP A 475 -3.30 -16.63 -14.49
C ASP A 475 -2.29 -17.21 -15.48
N GLY A 476 -2.29 -18.53 -15.68
CA GLY A 476 -1.46 -19.23 -16.65
C GLY A 476 0.02 -19.33 -16.28
N TYR A 477 0.45 -18.90 -15.09
CA TYR A 477 1.85 -19.03 -14.67
C TYR A 477 2.20 -20.47 -14.30
N PHE A 478 3.48 -20.82 -14.46
CA PHE A 478 4.03 -22.13 -14.17
C PHE A 478 4.34 -22.28 -12.67
N VAL A 479 3.86 -23.36 -12.07
CA VAL A 479 4.12 -23.78 -10.69
C VAL A 479 5.01 -25.02 -10.74
N PRO A 480 6.30 -24.89 -10.40
CA PRO A 480 7.22 -26.02 -10.48
C PRO A 480 6.94 -27.05 -9.38
N THR A 481 7.09 -28.33 -9.69
CA THR A 481 7.32 -29.36 -8.67
C THR A 481 8.73 -29.19 -8.08
N PHE A 482 9.06 -29.92 -7.02
CA PHE A 482 10.43 -29.91 -6.49
C PHE A 482 11.48 -30.31 -7.54
N ALA A 483 11.16 -31.30 -8.38
CA ALA A 483 12.04 -31.73 -9.47
C ALA A 483 12.21 -30.65 -10.56
N GLY A 484 11.10 -30.02 -10.99
CA GLY A 484 11.20 -28.90 -11.94
C GLY A 484 11.92 -27.69 -11.37
N ALA A 485 11.75 -27.42 -10.07
CA ALA A 485 12.47 -26.37 -9.37
C ALA A 485 13.99 -26.62 -9.37
N LYS A 486 14.44 -27.87 -9.16
CA LYS A 486 15.86 -28.24 -9.30
C LYS A 486 16.40 -27.93 -10.69
N GLU A 487 15.68 -28.28 -11.76
CA GLU A 487 16.13 -27.99 -13.12
C GLU A 487 16.14 -26.48 -13.46
N LEU A 488 15.15 -25.74 -12.97
CA LEU A 488 15.11 -24.29 -13.12
C LEU A 488 16.23 -23.59 -12.36
N ALA A 489 16.50 -23.99 -11.12
CA ALA A 489 17.53 -23.42 -10.27
C ALA A 489 18.93 -23.49 -10.92
N LYS A 490 19.25 -24.60 -11.60
CA LYS A 490 20.49 -24.77 -12.39
C LYS A 490 20.66 -23.69 -13.46
N GLN A 491 19.56 -23.21 -14.06
CA GLN A 491 19.61 -22.18 -15.11
C GLN A 491 19.54 -20.75 -14.57
N LEU A 492 19.02 -20.58 -13.36
CA LEU A 492 18.74 -19.27 -12.75
C LEU A 492 19.89 -18.72 -11.89
N HIS A 493 20.87 -19.56 -11.52
CA HIS A 493 22.11 -19.14 -10.86
C HIS A 493 21.85 -18.25 -9.63
N GLY A 494 20.98 -18.70 -8.72
CA GLY A 494 20.63 -17.98 -7.50
C GLY A 494 19.49 -16.96 -7.63
N ALA A 495 18.96 -16.70 -8.83
CA ALA A 495 17.78 -15.85 -8.97
C ALA A 495 16.50 -16.53 -8.42
N TYR A 496 15.57 -15.72 -7.92
CA TYR A 496 14.30 -16.12 -7.29
C TYR A 496 14.48 -17.01 -6.05
N THR A 497 15.60 -16.88 -5.35
CA THR A 497 15.89 -17.62 -4.12
C THR A 497 15.47 -16.85 -2.87
N VAL A 498 15.01 -17.59 -1.87
CA VAL A 498 14.73 -17.11 -0.50
C VAL A 498 15.56 -17.93 0.46
N HIS A 499 16.54 -17.30 1.09
CA HIS A 499 17.43 -17.94 2.06
C HIS A 499 16.78 -17.96 3.43
N VAL A 500 16.84 -19.10 4.11
CA VAL A 500 16.30 -19.28 5.46
C VAL A 500 17.41 -19.49 6.48
N ASN A 501 17.11 -19.22 7.74
CA ASN A 501 18.01 -19.53 8.85
C ASN A 501 18.11 -21.05 9.06
N LYS A 502 19.25 -21.52 9.57
CA LYS A 502 19.56 -22.95 9.75
C LYS A 502 18.57 -23.66 10.69
N ASP A 503 18.07 -22.97 11.71
CA ASP A 503 17.15 -23.48 12.71
C ASP A 503 15.76 -23.85 12.16
N VAL A 504 15.40 -23.37 10.95
CA VAL A 504 14.11 -23.68 10.33
C VAL A 504 14.17 -24.65 9.15
N GLU A 505 15.35 -25.09 8.73
CA GLU A 505 15.50 -25.90 7.53
C GLU A 505 14.70 -27.21 7.58
N SER A 506 14.68 -27.90 8.74
CA SER A 506 13.91 -29.14 8.93
C SER A 506 12.41 -28.92 8.70
N PHE A 507 11.85 -27.85 9.27
CA PHE A 507 10.44 -27.50 9.12
C PHE A 507 10.08 -27.15 7.66
N ILE A 508 10.99 -26.50 6.94
CA ILE A 508 10.78 -26.20 5.52
C ILE A 508 10.81 -27.48 4.68
N ARG A 509 11.67 -28.45 5.01
CA ARG A 509 11.68 -29.77 4.35
C ARG A 509 10.40 -30.56 4.60
N GLU A 510 9.74 -30.36 5.74
CA GLU A 510 8.41 -30.90 6.04
C GLU A 510 7.27 -30.18 5.29
N GLY A 511 7.57 -29.13 4.54
CA GLY A 511 6.59 -28.39 3.73
C GLY A 511 5.85 -27.30 4.49
N LYS A 512 6.29 -26.95 5.70
CA LYS A 512 5.66 -25.89 6.49
C LYS A 512 5.93 -24.51 5.87
N THR A 513 4.92 -23.65 5.96
CA THR A 513 4.94 -22.28 5.47
C THR A 513 6.10 -21.46 6.05
N LEU A 514 6.78 -20.69 5.20
CA LEU A 514 7.90 -19.84 5.62
C LEU A 514 7.39 -18.48 6.10
N PHE A 515 7.60 -18.18 7.38
CA PHE A 515 7.31 -16.88 7.99
C PHE A 515 8.48 -15.90 7.82
N SER A 516 8.18 -14.60 7.70
CA SER A 516 9.17 -13.54 7.43
C SER A 516 10.30 -13.46 8.47
N LYS A 517 10.02 -13.77 9.75
CA LYS A 517 11.05 -13.79 10.81
C LYS A 517 12.20 -14.76 10.58
N PHE A 518 12.00 -15.77 9.73
CA PHE A 518 13.00 -16.80 9.44
C PHE A 518 13.71 -16.61 8.10
N VAL A 519 13.41 -15.52 7.38
CA VAL A 519 14.08 -15.18 6.12
C VAL A 519 15.41 -14.49 6.43
N ALA A 520 16.50 -15.09 5.98
CA ALA A 520 17.86 -14.54 6.07
C ALA A 520 18.15 -13.55 4.93
N GLY A 521 17.57 -13.78 3.75
CA GLY A 521 17.76 -12.96 2.56
C GLY A 521 16.87 -13.41 1.40
N ALA A 522 16.64 -12.54 0.42
CA ALA A 522 15.82 -12.88 -0.74
C ALA A 522 16.25 -12.09 -1.98
N ASP A 523 16.20 -12.72 -3.16
CA ASP A 523 16.54 -12.08 -4.44
C ASP A 523 15.67 -10.83 -4.72
N ASP A 524 16.31 -9.73 -5.13
CA ASP A 524 15.67 -8.44 -5.38
C ASP A 524 14.66 -8.46 -6.53
N LYS A 525 14.68 -9.50 -7.36
CA LYS A 525 13.73 -9.74 -8.46
C LYS A 525 12.38 -10.27 -8.00
N ILE A 526 12.29 -10.82 -6.79
CA ILE A 526 11.07 -11.43 -6.27
C ILE A 526 9.98 -10.36 -6.12
N ARG A 527 8.79 -10.68 -6.62
CA ARG A 527 7.56 -9.91 -6.46
C ARG A 527 6.48 -10.77 -5.79
N PRO A 528 5.46 -10.14 -5.18
CA PRO A 528 4.33 -10.89 -4.66
C PRO A 528 3.66 -11.71 -5.78
N GLY A 529 3.42 -12.99 -5.52
CA GLY A 529 2.85 -13.97 -6.44
C GLY A 529 3.86 -14.71 -7.32
N ASP A 530 5.15 -14.36 -7.28
CA ASP A 530 6.18 -15.13 -7.98
C ASP A 530 6.35 -16.51 -7.31
N GLU A 531 6.61 -17.53 -8.12
CA GLU A 531 7.07 -18.83 -7.63
C GLU A 531 8.58 -18.74 -7.34
N VAL A 532 8.97 -19.13 -6.12
CA VAL A 532 10.32 -18.96 -5.58
C VAL A 532 10.93 -20.28 -5.11
N PHE A 533 12.24 -20.24 -4.89
CA PHE A 533 13.05 -21.37 -4.45
C PHE A 533 13.55 -21.10 -3.04
N VAL A 534 13.09 -21.89 -2.06
CA VAL A 534 13.54 -21.75 -0.67
C VAL A 534 14.84 -22.53 -0.52
N VAL A 535 15.90 -21.86 -0.09
CA VAL A 535 17.26 -22.42 -0.02
C VAL A 535 17.82 -22.36 1.39
N GLY A 536 18.57 -23.39 1.76
CA GLY A 536 19.22 -23.52 3.07
C GLY A 536 20.48 -22.71 3.19
N SER A 537 21.09 -22.81 4.37
CA SER A 537 22.36 -22.14 4.69
C SER A 537 23.54 -22.64 3.84
N ALA A 538 23.50 -23.89 3.35
CA ALA A 538 24.51 -24.43 2.43
C ALA A 538 24.17 -24.20 0.94
N GLY A 539 23.10 -23.46 0.65
CA GLY A 539 22.68 -23.10 -0.71
C GLY A 539 21.89 -24.18 -1.45
N GLU A 540 21.55 -25.27 -0.78
CA GLU A 540 20.74 -26.35 -1.31
C GLU A 540 19.25 -26.00 -1.34
N LEU A 541 18.54 -26.50 -2.35
CA LEU A 541 17.09 -26.31 -2.46
C LEU A 541 16.36 -27.12 -1.39
N LEU A 542 15.54 -26.45 -0.57
CA LEU A 542 14.73 -27.07 0.48
C LEU A 542 13.29 -27.30 0.04
N ALA A 543 12.70 -26.31 -0.62
CA ALA A 543 11.30 -26.31 -1.03
C ALA A 543 11.06 -25.31 -2.17
N THR A 544 9.86 -25.35 -2.76
CA THR A 544 9.34 -24.30 -3.63
C THR A 544 7.96 -23.85 -3.19
N GLY A 545 7.60 -22.61 -3.50
CA GLY A 545 6.33 -22.01 -3.08
C GLY A 545 6.09 -20.64 -3.72
N THR A 546 4.96 -20.05 -3.37
CA THR A 546 4.57 -18.72 -3.87
C THR A 546 4.96 -17.64 -2.86
N ALA A 547 5.69 -16.62 -3.31
CA ALA A 547 6.02 -15.46 -2.50
C ALA A 547 4.76 -14.61 -2.23
N LEU A 548 4.49 -14.25 -0.98
CA LEU A 548 3.41 -13.30 -0.63
C LEU A 548 3.92 -11.86 -0.49
N LEU A 549 5.23 -11.73 -0.27
CA LEU A 549 5.95 -10.47 -0.06
C LEU A 549 6.99 -10.25 -1.17
N ASN A 550 7.45 -9.01 -1.35
CA ASN A 550 8.67 -8.77 -2.13
C ASN A 550 9.92 -8.97 -1.24
N SER A 551 11.11 -9.02 -1.85
CA SER A 551 12.37 -9.25 -1.11
C SER A 551 12.61 -8.28 0.06
N ARG A 552 12.30 -7.00 -0.13
CA ARG A 552 12.47 -5.98 0.92
C ARG A 552 11.53 -6.23 2.09
N GLU A 553 10.29 -6.61 1.81
CA GLU A 553 9.30 -6.91 2.83
C GLU A 553 9.63 -8.21 3.56
N MET A 554 10.06 -9.26 2.85
CA MET A 554 10.49 -10.52 3.46
C MET A 554 11.58 -10.32 4.51
N THR A 555 12.51 -9.40 4.25
CA THR A 555 13.64 -9.11 5.16
C THR A 555 13.28 -8.10 6.26
N SER A 556 12.31 -7.21 6.00
CA SER A 556 11.89 -6.18 6.97
C SER A 556 10.86 -6.72 7.98
N PHE A 557 9.90 -7.52 7.53
CA PHE A 557 8.81 -8.01 8.38
C PHE A 557 9.31 -9.07 9.37
N LYS A 558 8.81 -8.98 10.61
CA LYS A 558 9.02 -10.00 11.67
C LYS A 558 7.80 -10.88 11.91
N TYR A 559 6.72 -10.64 11.19
CA TYR A 559 5.45 -11.35 11.31
C TYR A 559 4.85 -11.57 9.92
N GLY A 560 3.91 -12.52 9.82
CA GLY A 560 3.26 -12.88 8.57
C GLY A 560 4.06 -13.88 7.74
N ILE A 561 3.39 -14.40 6.72
CA ILE A 561 3.93 -15.39 5.79
C ILE A 561 4.73 -14.68 4.70
N ALA A 562 5.97 -15.12 4.49
CA ALA A 562 6.81 -14.68 3.39
C ALA A 562 6.59 -15.53 2.14
N VAL A 563 6.58 -16.85 2.29
CA VAL A 563 6.38 -17.82 1.20
C VAL A 563 5.39 -18.90 1.63
N ASP A 564 4.36 -19.11 0.82
CA ASP A 564 3.44 -20.23 0.92
C ASP A 564 4.04 -21.46 0.22
N THR A 565 4.59 -22.38 1.02
CA THR A 565 5.32 -23.57 0.55
C THR A 565 4.37 -24.64 0.02
N ARG A 566 4.75 -25.32 -1.07
CA ARG A 566 3.88 -26.31 -1.73
C ARG A 566 4.52 -27.67 -1.92
N HIS A 567 5.67 -27.70 -2.59
CA HIS A 567 6.31 -28.95 -3.00
C HIS A 567 7.63 -29.14 -2.26
N ILE A 568 7.77 -30.32 -1.66
CA ILE A 568 8.94 -30.80 -0.94
C ILE A 568 9.50 -32.04 -1.62
N ASN A 569 10.75 -32.37 -1.28
CA ASN A 569 11.49 -33.51 -1.82
C ASN A 569 10.87 -34.85 -1.43
#